data_AF-A0A183I7U9-F1
#
_entry.id   AF-A0A183I7U9-F1
#
_cell.length_a   1.000
_cell.length_b   1.000
_cell.length_c   1.000
_cell.angle_alpha   90.00
_cell.angle_beta   90.00
_cell.angle_gamma   90.00
#
_symmetry.space_group_name_H-M   'P 1'
#
loop_
_entity.id
_entity.type
_entity.pdbx_description
1 polymer ?
#
loop_
_entity_poly.entity_id
_entity_poly.type
_entity_poly.pdbx_seq_one_letter_code
_entity_poly.pdbx_strand_id
1 'polypeptide(L)'
;MGEAVTIVHSAYEEGKFLEMISGPLPGCNSSLNEPTMFSSFLLDLISLKMAQRLEELEAIVQRTLFGIQNSSSGELLREMLEYLIKHDLVNIDKNGNYSASTFGTAIFSASLSPLIAQQMCALLLNNLSEINN
;
A
#
# COMPACT_ATOMS: atom_id res chain seq x y z
N MET A 1 -32.56 23.27 -18.01
CA MET A 1 -31.21 23.46 -18.56
C MET A 1 -30.30 23.84 -17.40
N GLY A 2 -29.14 23.21 -17.29
CA GLY A 2 -28.12 23.60 -16.32
C GLY A 2 -26.99 24.29 -17.06
N GLU A 3 -26.62 25.49 -16.61
CA GLU A 3 -25.47 26.22 -17.12
C GLU A 3 -24.37 26.20 -16.07
N ALA A 4 -23.14 25.93 -16.50
CA ALA A 4 -21.95 26.04 -15.68
C ALA A 4 -20.99 27.01 -16.37
N VAL A 5 -20.58 28.05 -15.65
CA VAL A 5 -19.68 29.09 -16.15
C VAL A 5 -18.40 29.05 -15.33
N THR A 6 -17.27 28.87 -16.01
CA THR A 6 -15.94 28.95 -15.40
C THR A 6 -15.26 30.22 -15.89
N ILE A 7 -14.84 31.08 -14.97
CA ILE A 7 -14.06 32.29 -15.27
C ILE A 7 -12.58 31.90 -15.24
N VAL A 8 -11.86 32.15 -16.33
CA VAL A 8 -10.43 31.84 -16.48
C VAL A 8 -9.67 33.08 -16.94
N HIS A 9 -8.40 33.18 -16.57
CA HIS A 9 -7.52 34.21 -17.11
C HIS A 9 -6.98 33.80 -18.49
N SER A 10 -6.67 34.79 -19.32
CA SER A 10 -6.11 34.57 -20.66
C SER A 10 -4.76 33.86 -20.61
N ALA A 11 -4.39 33.22 -21.72
CA ALA A 11 -3.14 32.46 -21.92
C ALA A 11 -3.15 31.08 -21.27
N TYR A 12 -2.39 30.86 -20.20
CA TYR A 12 -2.14 29.51 -19.69
C TYR A 12 -3.40 28.83 -19.12
N GLU A 13 -4.20 29.56 -18.34
CA GLU A 13 -5.42 29.00 -17.71
C GLU A 13 -6.48 28.65 -18.76
N GLU A 14 -6.66 29.52 -19.76
CA GLU A 14 -7.55 29.26 -20.90
C GLU A 14 -7.15 27.97 -21.64
N GLY A 15 -5.86 27.81 -21.96
CA GLY A 15 -5.36 26.60 -22.61
C GLY A 15 -5.60 25.34 -21.79
N LYS A 16 -5.34 25.38 -20.48
CA LYS A 16 -5.58 24.26 -19.55
C LYS A 16 -7.06 23.94 -19.38
N PHE A 17 -7.92 24.95 -19.33
CA PHE A 17 -9.36 24.76 -19.24
C PHE A 17 -9.93 24.14 -20.51
N LEU A 18 -9.49 24.60 -21.68
CA LEU A 18 -9.85 23.98 -22.95
C LEU A 18 -9.41 22.52 -23.01
N GLU A 19 -8.17 22.22 -22.60
CA GLU A 19 -7.67 20.84 -22.47
C GLU A 19 -8.54 19.99 -21.54
N MET A 20 -8.97 20.54 -20.40
CA MET A 20 -9.82 19.86 -19.42
C MET A 20 -11.22 19.53 -19.96
N ILE A 21 -11.87 20.45 -20.69
CA ILE A 21 -13.26 20.24 -21.18
C ILE A 21 -13.34 19.45 -22.49
N SER A 22 -12.29 19.53 -23.32
CA SER A 22 -12.24 18.88 -24.64
C SER A 22 -11.44 17.59 -24.64
N GLY A 23 -10.57 17.40 -23.65
CA GLY A 23 -9.75 16.21 -23.49
C GLY A 23 -10.57 15.02 -23.00
N PRO A 24 -10.07 13.79 -23.24
CA PRO A 24 -10.65 12.60 -22.64
C PRO A 24 -10.49 12.65 -21.12
N LEU A 25 -11.42 12.02 -20.41
CA LEU A 25 -11.26 11.80 -18.98
C LEU A 25 -9.96 11.03 -18.71
N PRO A 26 -9.15 11.44 -17.74
CA PRO A 26 -7.96 10.69 -17.34
C PRO A 26 -8.32 9.25 -16.98
N GLY A 27 -7.47 8.31 -17.40
CA GLY A 27 -7.59 6.92 -16.98
C GLY A 27 -7.42 6.79 -15.46
N CYS A 28 -8.20 5.90 -14.84
CA CYS A 28 -8.05 5.58 -13.43
C CYS A 28 -6.93 4.56 -13.28
N ASN A 29 -5.82 4.94 -12.64
CA ASN A 29 -4.71 4.03 -12.33
C ASN A 29 -4.79 3.61 -10.87
N SER A 30 -4.55 2.33 -10.59
CA SER A 30 -4.50 1.84 -9.21
C SER A 30 -3.34 2.45 -8.44
N SER A 31 -3.62 3.02 -7.27
CA SER A 31 -2.59 3.48 -6.31
C SER A 31 -1.99 2.36 -5.46
N LEU A 32 -2.42 1.11 -5.67
CA LEU A 32 -1.85 -0.03 -4.95
C LEU A 32 -0.41 -0.31 -5.40
N ASN A 33 0.04 0.23 -6.54
CA ASN A 33 1.42 0.12 -7.03
C ASN A 33 2.47 0.75 -6.08
N GLU A 34 2.06 1.60 -5.14
CA GLU A 34 2.95 2.24 -4.18
C GLU A 34 3.36 1.25 -3.07
N PRO A 35 4.67 1.04 -2.81
CA PRO A 35 5.15 0.08 -1.81
C PRO A 35 4.53 0.24 -0.42
N THR A 36 4.30 1.48 0.01
CA THR A 36 3.63 1.80 1.28
C THR A 36 2.20 1.24 1.35
N MET A 37 1.45 1.40 0.26
CA MET A 37 0.06 0.91 0.17
C MET A 37 0.06 -0.60 0.01
N PHE A 38 0.93 -1.15 -0.85
CA PHE A 38 1.01 -2.57 -1.13
C PHE A 38 1.42 -3.38 0.10
N SER A 39 2.45 -2.95 0.83
CA SER A 39 2.89 -3.62 2.07
C SER A 39 1.82 -3.63 3.16
N SER A 40 1.10 -2.51 3.34
CA SER A 40 -0.03 -2.42 4.28
C SER A 40 -1.14 -3.39 3.88
N PHE A 41 -1.51 -3.39 2.59
CA PHE A 41 -2.50 -4.31 2.04
C PHE A 41 -2.15 -5.79 2.27
N LEU A 42 -0.90 -6.19 2.04
CA LEU A 42 -0.47 -7.57 2.30
C LEU A 42 -0.54 -7.94 3.79
N LEU A 43 -0.09 -7.03 4.66
CA LEU A 43 -0.15 -7.25 6.10
C LEU A 43 -1.60 -7.38 6.57
N ASP A 44 -2.53 -6.58 6.01
CA ASP A 44 -3.96 -6.66 6.30
C ASP A 44 -4.53 -8.03 5.90
N LEU A 45 -4.25 -8.48 4.67
CA LEU A 45 -4.73 -9.79 4.18
C LEU A 45 -4.28 -10.94 5.08
N ILE A 46 -3.02 -10.93 5.51
CA ILE A 46 -2.43 -11.96 6.37
C ILE A 46 -2.99 -11.85 7.80
N SER A 47 -3.08 -10.64 8.34
CA SER A 47 -3.57 -10.39 9.71
C SER A 47 -5.04 -10.77 9.88
N LEU A 48 -5.85 -10.50 8.85
CA LEU A 48 -7.26 -10.87 8.77
C LEU A 48 -7.49 -12.33 8.36
N LYS A 49 -6.41 -13.09 8.10
CA LYS A 49 -6.45 -14.49 7.63
C LYS A 49 -7.27 -14.67 6.35
N MET A 50 -7.28 -13.66 5.48
CA MET A 50 -7.93 -13.71 4.18
C MET A 50 -7.10 -14.49 3.15
N ALA A 51 -5.78 -14.47 3.31
CA ALA A 51 -4.84 -15.30 2.56
C ALA A 51 -3.66 -15.65 3.46
N GLN A 52 -3.25 -16.92 3.44
CA GLN A 52 -2.14 -17.44 4.22
C GLN A 52 -1.10 -18.13 3.36
N ARG A 53 -1.32 -18.28 2.05
CA ARG A 53 -0.34 -18.86 1.12
C ARG A 53 0.02 -17.91 0.01
N LEU A 54 1.17 -18.13 -0.61
CA LEU A 54 1.65 -17.28 -1.70
C LEU A 54 0.67 -17.30 -2.86
N GLU A 55 0.15 -18.48 -3.22
CA GLU A 55 -0.77 -18.65 -4.34
C GLU A 55 -2.12 -17.94 -4.08
N GLU A 56 -2.55 -17.88 -2.82
CA GLU A 56 -3.75 -17.15 -2.40
C GLU A 56 -3.54 -15.64 -2.49
N LEU A 57 -2.39 -15.15 -2.01
CA LEU A 57 -2.01 -13.75 -2.12
C LEU A 57 -1.90 -13.31 -3.58
N GLU A 58 -1.23 -14.10 -4.42
CA GLU A 58 -1.14 -13.89 -5.86
C GLU A 58 -2.55 -13.83 -6.47
N ALA A 59 -3.42 -14.79 -6.17
CA ALA A 59 -4.79 -14.81 -6.70
C ALA A 59 -5.62 -13.58 -6.31
N ILE A 60 -5.46 -13.07 -5.09
CA ILE A 60 -6.12 -11.84 -4.64
C ILE A 60 -5.55 -10.62 -5.38
N VAL A 61 -4.22 -10.48 -5.43
CA VAL A 61 -3.54 -9.36 -6.10
C VAL A 61 -3.95 -9.28 -7.57
N GLN A 62 -4.00 -10.41 -8.28
CA GLN A 62 -4.40 -10.47 -9.69
C GLN A 62 -5.86 -10.01 -9.93
N ARG A 63 -6.71 -10.05 -8.90
CA ARG A 63 -8.11 -9.58 -8.99
C ARG A 63 -8.28 -8.11 -8.62
N THR A 64 -7.25 -7.45 -8.12
CA THR A 64 -7.28 -6.00 -7.86
C THR A 64 -7.17 -5.21 -9.17
N LEU A 65 -7.57 -3.93 -9.15
CA LEU A 65 -7.35 -3.04 -10.29
C LEU A 65 -5.86 -2.98 -10.67
N PHE A 66 -4.96 -3.00 -9.68
CA PHE A 66 -3.52 -3.03 -9.93
C PHE A 66 -3.09 -4.29 -10.69
N GLY A 67 -3.56 -5.47 -10.25
CA GLY A 67 -3.26 -6.73 -10.93
C GLY A 67 -3.80 -6.78 -12.37
N ILE A 68 -5.01 -6.26 -12.60
CA ILE A 68 -5.61 -6.17 -13.94
C ILE A 68 -4.81 -5.23 -14.85
N GLN A 69 -4.28 -4.13 -14.32
CA GLN A 69 -3.55 -3.12 -15.07
C GLN A 69 -2.06 -3.45 -15.27
N ASN A 70 -1.47 -4.28 -14.41
CA ASN A 70 -0.02 -4.53 -14.37
C ASN A 70 0.29 -6.03 -14.33
N SER A 71 0.85 -6.55 -15.43
CA SER A 71 1.27 -7.95 -15.56
C SER A 71 2.45 -8.33 -14.66
N SER A 72 3.24 -7.37 -14.20
CA SER A 72 4.37 -7.56 -13.28
C SER A 72 3.99 -7.47 -11.79
N SER A 73 2.70 -7.46 -11.44
CA SER A 73 2.21 -7.35 -10.05
C SER A 73 2.76 -8.43 -9.10
N GLY A 74 3.21 -9.58 -9.63
CA GLY A 74 3.89 -10.62 -8.86
C GLY A 74 5.29 -10.24 -8.36
N GLU A 75 6.01 -9.35 -9.05
CA GLU A 75 7.35 -8.91 -8.62
C GLU A 75 7.25 -8.06 -7.35
N LEU A 76 6.35 -7.07 -7.35
CA LEU A 76 6.08 -6.22 -6.18
C LEU A 76 5.56 -7.04 -4.99
N LEU A 77 4.72 -8.05 -5.26
CA LEU A 77 4.26 -8.98 -4.21
C LEU A 77 5.42 -9.67 -3.51
N ARG A 78 6.36 -10.23 -4.26
CA ARG A 78 7.51 -10.94 -3.69
C ARG A 78 8.41 -9.98 -2.94
N GLU A 79 8.72 -8.83 -3.52
CA GLU A 79 9.54 -7.80 -2.88
C GLU A 79 8.95 -7.35 -1.53
N MET A 80 7.64 -7.09 -1.49
CA MET A 80 6.98 -6.64 -0.28
C MET A 80 6.84 -7.77 0.75
N LEU A 81 6.59 -9.02 0.34
CA LEU A 81 6.61 -10.15 1.27
C LEU A 81 7.99 -10.38 1.88
N GLU A 82 9.04 -10.34 1.06
CA GLU A 82 10.42 -10.44 1.53
C GLU A 82 10.75 -9.33 2.54
N TYR A 83 10.31 -8.10 2.27
CA TYR A 83 10.44 -6.99 3.21
C TYR A 83 9.74 -7.29 4.54
N LEU A 84 8.47 -7.68 4.51
CA LEU A 84 7.68 -7.95 5.71
C LEU A 84 8.28 -9.08 6.56
N ILE A 85 8.84 -10.12 5.93
CA ILE A 85 9.52 -11.22 6.60
C ILE A 85 10.84 -10.75 7.21
N LYS A 86 11.66 -10.05 6.43
CA LYS A 86 12.97 -9.54 6.87
C LYS A 86 12.87 -8.62 8.08
N HIS A 87 11.77 -7.88 8.20
CA HIS A 87 11.52 -6.93 9.28
C HIS A 87 10.65 -7.48 10.41
N ASP A 88 10.49 -8.81 10.50
CA ASP A 88 9.73 -9.51 11.55
C ASP A 88 8.29 -9.00 11.67
N LEU A 89 7.64 -8.64 10.57
CA LEU A 89 6.22 -8.28 10.52
C LEU A 89 5.36 -9.49 10.12
N VAL A 90 5.91 -10.38 9.31
CA VAL A 90 5.26 -11.62 8.87
C VAL A 90 6.19 -12.80 9.11
N ASN A 91 5.63 -13.90 9.63
CA ASN A 91 6.30 -15.18 9.80
C ASN A 91 5.82 -16.17 8.74
N ILE A 92 6.71 -17.06 8.31
CA ILE A 92 6.39 -18.22 7.47
C ILE A 92 6.63 -19.51 8.24
N ASP A 93 5.64 -20.39 8.29
CA ASP A 93 5.76 -21.69 8.95
C ASP A 93 6.45 -22.75 8.04
N LYS A 94 6.70 -23.94 8.59
CA LYS A 94 7.33 -25.05 7.85
C LYS A 94 6.52 -25.56 6.66
N ASN A 95 5.22 -25.24 6.62
CA ASN A 95 4.30 -25.64 5.56
C ASN A 95 4.11 -24.52 4.52
N GLY A 96 4.85 -23.40 4.65
CA GLY A 96 4.76 -22.24 3.76
C GLY A 96 3.59 -21.31 4.04
N ASN A 97 2.93 -21.42 5.21
CA ASN A 97 1.84 -20.50 5.56
C ASN A 97 2.38 -19.23 6.22
N TYR A 98 1.89 -18.10 5.74
CA TYR A 98 2.13 -16.78 6.30
C TYR A 98 1.21 -16.50 7.50
N SER A 99 1.76 -15.81 8.49
CA SER A 99 1.03 -15.29 9.64
C SER A 99 1.66 -13.98 10.12
N ALA A 100 0.87 -13.06 10.64
CA ALA A 100 1.42 -11.85 11.24
C ALA A 100 2.21 -12.22 12.51
N SER A 101 3.39 -11.63 12.68
CA SER A 101 4.14 -11.75 13.94
C SER A 101 3.45 -10.94 15.06
N THR A 102 3.97 -11.01 16.28
CA THR A 102 3.53 -10.12 17.36
C THR A 102 3.73 -8.64 16.97
N PHE A 103 4.86 -8.33 16.34
CA PHE A 103 5.18 -6.98 15.90
C PHE A 103 4.27 -6.55 14.72
N GLY A 104 4.08 -7.41 13.72
CA GLY A 104 3.16 -7.17 12.62
C GLY A 104 1.72 -6.97 13.08
N THR A 105 1.27 -7.75 14.07
CA THR A 105 -0.06 -7.59 14.68
C THR A 105 -0.21 -6.23 15.36
N ALA A 106 0.84 -5.74 16.03
CA ALA A 106 0.83 -4.42 16.65
C ALA A 106 0.75 -3.30 15.58
N ILE A 107 1.53 -3.40 14.50
CA ILE A 107 1.51 -2.46 13.37
C ILE A 107 0.14 -2.43 12.69
N PHE A 108 -0.42 -3.61 12.40
CA PHE A 108 -1.77 -3.76 11.86
C PHE A 108 -2.82 -3.11 12.77
N SER A 109 -2.79 -3.45 14.07
CA SER A 109 -3.76 -2.94 15.05
C SER A 109 -3.68 -1.43 15.25
N ALA A 110 -2.49 -0.85 15.08
CA ALA A 110 -2.27 0.59 15.17
C ALA A 110 -2.52 1.33 13.84
N SER A 111 -2.91 0.62 12.76
CA SER A 111 -3.09 1.18 11.41
C SER A 111 -1.85 1.94 10.92
N LEU A 112 -0.67 1.44 11.25
CA LEU A 112 0.60 2.03 10.86
C LEU A 112 1.11 1.37 9.58
N SER A 113 1.84 2.13 8.77
CA SER A 113 2.52 1.58 7.61
C SER A 113 3.63 0.62 8.04
N PRO A 114 3.73 -0.59 7.44
CA PRO A 114 4.85 -1.49 7.64
C PRO A 114 6.23 -0.84 7.41
N LEU A 115 6.33 0.11 6.48
CA LEU A 115 7.61 0.73 6.12
C LEU A 115 8.15 1.69 7.19
N ILE A 116 7.28 2.24 8.05
CA ILE A 116 7.68 3.12 9.15
C ILE A 116 7.84 2.38 10.48
N ALA A 117 7.44 1.11 10.54
CA ALA A 117 7.39 0.31 11.76
C ALA A 117 8.73 0.28 12.50
N GLN A 118 9.83 0.04 11.77
CA GLN A 118 11.18 -0.03 12.35
C GLN A 118 11.65 1.31 12.90
N GLN A 119 11.37 2.41 12.18
CA GLN A 119 11.72 3.76 12.64
C GLN A 119 10.96 4.11 13.91
N MET A 120 9.65 3.82 13.95
CA MET A 120 8.83 4.05 15.14
C MET A 120 9.31 3.23 16.34
N CYS A 121 9.62 1.95 16.14
CA CYS A 121 10.19 1.13 17.21
C CYS A 121 11.51 1.67 17.74
N ALA A 122 12.43 2.08 16.87
CA ALA A 122 13.69 2.68 17.28
C ALA A 122 13.47 3.97 18.10
N LEU A 123 12.56 4.84 17.66
CA LEU A 123 12.21 6.06 18.39
C LEU A 123 11.62 5.75 19.77
N LEU A 124 10.71 4.77 19.87
CA LEU A 124 10.12 4.38 21.15
C LEU A 124 11.15 3.80 22.12
N LEU A 125 12.06 2.95 21.64
CA LEU A 125 13.14 2.38 22.44
C LEU A 125 14.09 3.46 22.97
N ASN A 126 14.46 4.42 22.12
CA ASN A 126 15.30 5.55 22.53
C ASN A 126 14.63 6.37 23.65
N ASN A 127 13.35 6.73 23.49
CA ASN A 127 12.62 7.47 24.52
C ASN A 127 12.53 6.71 25.86
N LEU A 128 12.33 5.38 25.81
CA LEU A 128 12.29 4.55 27.03
C LEU A 128 13.66 4.47 27.71
N SER A 129 14.75 4.53 26.94
CA SER A 129 16.11 4.55 27.51
C SER A 129 16.45 5.89 28.17
N GLU A 130 15.89 7.00 27.67
CA GLU A 130 16.07 8.33 28.26
C GLU A 130 15.29 8.51 29.56
N ILE A 131 14.15 7.82 29.74
CA ILE A 131 13.34 7.87 30.97
C ILE A 131 14.00 7.08 32.12
N ASN A 132 14.88 6.13 31.81
CA ASN A 132 15.54 5.26 32.79
C ASN A 132 16.95 5.74 33.22
N ASN A 133 17.36 6.94 32.80
CA ASN A 133 18.60 7.63 33.22
C ASN A 133 18.28 8.93 33.96
#